data_AF-A0A915JM12-F1
#
_entry.id   AF-A0A915JM12-F1
#
_cell.length_a   1.000
_cell.length_b   1.000
_cell.length_c   1.000
_cell.angle_alpha   90.00
_cell.angle_beta   90.00
_cell.angle_gamma   90.00
#
_symmetry.space_group_name_H-M   'P 1'
#
loop_
_entity.id
_entity.type
_entity.pdbx_description
1 polymer ?
#
loop_
_entity_poly.entity_id
_entity_poly.type
_entity_poly.pdbx_seq_one_letter_code
_entity_poly.pdbx_strand_id
1 'polypeptide(L)'
;MCPVAPRVVKYDEFMQITNRGQIEDYIMYKAFVISTIAYYLLVAVQGDCSSDKDKGTETCGSTQSIRWYFNQKKFRCMAFTYLGCGGNGNNYITYDKCQTCSPADGPTCLSAAFSPPPPRPAGSGSLGPRWCKTVGCPTGYECQNGGMTSQCCNSTTENWFKEAENPKCKDGQTALQLGGHTIVADSCSDLSCPEGHYCETTNQLFAKCC
;
A
#
# COMPACT_ATOMS: atom_id res chain seq x y z
N MET A 1 -40.23 -58.74 47.01
CA MET A 1 -38.88 -58.23 47.31
C MET A 1 -38.70 -56.95 46.50
N CYS A 2 -38.56 -55.80 47.15
CA CYS A 2 -38.45 -54.49 46.51
C CYS A 2 -37.07 -54.29 45.88
N PRO A 3 -36.95 -53.72 44.66
CA PRO A 3 -35.69 -53.18 44.17
C PRO A 3 -35.40 -51.81 44.81
N VAL A 4 -34.13 -51.58 45.08
CA VAL A 4 -33.52 -50.45 45.80
C VAL A 4 -33.73 -49.13 45.04
N ALA A 5 -34.09 -48.05 45.75
CA ALA A 5 -34.29 -46.71 45.19
C ALA A 5 -32.98 -46.08 44.65
N PRO A 6 -33.03 -45.28 43.58
CA PRO A 6 -31.84 -44.62 43.02
C PRO A 6 -31.28 -43.55 43.98
N ARG A 7 -29.94 -43.44 44.01
CA ARG A 7 -29.19 -42.43 44.77
C ARG A 7 -29.53 -41.03 44.22
N VAL A 8 -30.10 -40.17 45.05
CA VAL A 8 -30.31 -38.74 44.74
C VAL A 8 -28.97 -38.01 44.89
N VAL A 9 -28.40 -37.54 43.77
CA VAL A 9 -27.25 -36.63 43.76
C VAL A 9 -27.72 -35.26 44.26
N LYS A 10 -27.01 -34.65 45.21
CA LYS A 10 -27.41 -33.35 45.78
C LYS A 10 -27.30 -32.24 44.73
N TYR A 11 -28.26 -31.31 44.75
CA TYR A 11 -28.35 -30.18 43.83
C TYR A 11 -27.06 -29.33 43.78
N ASP A 12 -26.34 -29.25 44.90
CA ASP A 12 -25.08 -28.51 44.99
C ASP A 12 -23.92 -29.14 44.20
N GLU A 13 -23.89 -30.47 44.01
CA GLU A 13 -22.91 -31.14 43.14
C GLU A 13 -23.25 -30.95 41.65
N PHE A 14 -24.54 -30.86 41.30
CA PHE A 14 -24.99 -30.59 39.93
C PHE A 14 -24.68 -29.15 39.50
N MET A 15 -24.81 -28.18 40.42
CA MET A 15 -24.54 -26.76 40.18
C MET A 15 -23.04 -26.40 40.08
N GLN A 16 -22.14 -27.26 40.57
CA GLN A 16 -20.69 -27.09 40.37
C GLN A 16 -20.22 -27.57 38.99
N ILE A 17 -20.90 -28.55 38.39
CA ILE A 17 -20.57 -29.08 37.05
C ILE A 17 -21.04 -28.11 35.95
N THR A 18 -22.19 -27.44 36.12
CA THR A 18 -22.71 -26.44 35.17
C THR A 18 -21.95 -25.11 35.21
N ASN A 19 -21.56 -24.60 36.39
CA ASN A 19 -20.81 -23.35 36.50
C ASN A 19 -19.39 -23.43 35.92
N ARG A 20 -18.72 -24.59 36.03
CA ARG A 20 -17.36 -24.78 35.49
C ARG A 20 -17.35 -24.84 33.96
N GLY A 21 -18.36 -25.47 33.35
CA GLY A 21 -18.56 -25.48 31.89
C GLY A 21 -19.02 -24.14 31.31
N GLN A 22 -19.92 -23.42 32.00
CA GLN A 22 -20.42 -22.12 31.52
C GLN A 22 -19.38 -20.99 31.56
N ILE A 23 -18.44 -21.02 32.51
CA ILE A 23 -17.35 -20.02 32.59
C ILE A 23 -16.31 -20.28 31.50
N GLU A 24 -15.95 -21.53 31.22
CA GLU A 24 -15.01 -21.87 30.15
C GLU A 24 -15.58 -21.51 28.76
N ASP A 25 -16.87 -21.81 28.51
CA ASP A 25 -17.54 -21.41 27.26
C ASP A 25 -17.63 -19.88 27.09
N TYR A 26 -17.88 -19.15 28.19
CA TYR A 26 -17.93 -17.68 28.17
C TYR A 26 -16.55 -17.03 27.96
N ILE A 27 -15.50 -17.60 28.55
CA ILE A 27 -14.12 -17.16 28.36
C ILE A 27 -13.68 -17.45 26.91
N MET A 28 -14.00 -18.62 26.38
CA MET A 28 -13.71 -18.99 24.99
C MET A 28 -14.48 -18.13 23.99
N TYR A 29 -15.77 -17.86 24.25
CA TYR A 29 -16.57 -16.95 23.43
C TYR A 29 -16.01 -15.52 23.45
N LYS A 30 -15.65 -14.99 24.63
CA LYS A 30 -15.00 -13.68 24.73
C LYS A 30 -13.65 -13.65 24.03
N ALA A 31 -12.84 -14.69 24.15
CA ALA A 31 -11.57 -14.78 23.42
C ALA A 31 -11.80 -14.77 21.91
N PHE A 32 -12.78 -15.52 21.40
CA PHE A 32 -13.14 -15.51 19.98
C PHE A 32 -13.66 -14.14 19.51
N VAL A 33 -14.54 -13.49 20.29
CA VAL A 33 -15.05 -12.15 19.98
C VAL A 33 -13.93 -11.10 20.03
N ILE A 34 -13.03 -11.15 21.01
CA ILE A 34 -11.88 -10.24 21.10
C ILE A 34 -10.90 -10.48 19.96
N SER A 35 -10.60 -11.75 19.62
CA SER A 35 -9.71 -12.09 18.52
C SER A 35 -10.31 -11.74 17.15
N THR A 36 -11.62 -11.91 16.95
CA THR A 36 -12.29 -11.48 15.72
C THR A 36 -12.37 -9.96 15.63
N ILE A 37 -12.71 -9.25 16.71
CA ILE A 37 -12.67 -7.78 16.74
C ILE A 37 -11.24 -7.28 16.52
N ALA A 38 -10.23 -7.88 17.16
CA ALA A 38 -8.83 -7.55 16.94
C ALA A 38 -8.41 -7.84 15.49
N TYR A 39 -8.85 -8.95 14.90
CA TYR A 39 -8.64 -9.26 13.49
C TYR A 39 -9.33 -8.23 12.58
N TYR A 40 -10.58 -7.85 12.84
CA TYR A 40 -11.27 -6.80 12.10
C TYR A 40 -10.62 -5.43 12.28
N LEU A 41 -10.09 -5.11 13.47
CA LEU A 41 -9.30 -3.90 13.73
C LEU A 41 -7.95 -3.94 13.02
N LEU A 42 -7.32 -5.11 12.89
CA LEU A 42 -6.08 -5.30 12.14
C LEU A 42 -6.31 -5.25 10.61
N VAL A 43 -7.43 -5.79 10.12
CA VAL A 43 -7.81 -5.80 8.69
C VAL A 43 -8.33 -4.44 8.23
N ALA A 44 -9.03 -3.68 9.09
CA ALA A 44 -9.50 -2.33 8.78
C ALA A 44 -8.38 -1.29 8.57
N VAL A 45 -7.11 -1.68 8.75
CA VAL A 45 -5.93 -0.81 8.66
C VAL A 45 -5.25 -0.88 7.28
N GLN A 46 -5.62 -1.82 6.40
CA GLN A 46 -5.12 -1.82 5.03
C GLN A 46 -5.99 -0.91 4.17
N GLY A 47 -5.47 0.29 3.89
CA GLY A 47 -6.06 1.21 2.93
C GLY A 47 -6.22 0.56 1.55
N ASP A 48 -7.10 1.14 0.72
CA ASP A 48 -7.30 0.66 -0.64
C ASP A 48 -6.07 1.00 -1.49
N CYS A 49 -5.40 -0.03 -2.01
CA CYS A 49 -4.19 0.09 -2.82
C CYS A 49 -4.44 -0.27 -4.28
N SER A 50 -5.68 -0.55 -4.67
CA SER A 50 -6.03 -1.15 -5.96
C SER A 50 -6.90 -0.29 -6.84
N SER A 51 -7.76 0.55 -6.24
CA SER A 51 -8.54 1.49 -7.02
C SER A 51 -7.64 2.53 -7.70
N ASP A 52 -8.03 3.01 -8.89
CA ASP A 52 -7.40 4.19 -9.48
C ASP A 52 -7.65 5.43 -8.60
N LYS A 53 -6.85 6.49 -8.77
CA LYS A 53 -7.13 7.76 -8.10
C LYS A 53 -8.52 8.29 -8.45
N ASP A 54 -9.22 8.79 -7.44
CA ASP A 54 -10.50 9.48 -7.63
C ASP A 54 -10.42 10.86 -6.98
N LYS A 55 -10.50 11.91 -7.82
CA LYS A 55 -10.48 13.31 -7.39
C LYS A 55 -11.71 13.67 -6.55
N GLY A 56 -12.80 12.90 -6.65
CA GLY A 56 -14.04 13.18 -5.97
C GLY A 56 -14.74 14.41 -6.56
N THR A 57 -15.35 15.23 -5.72
CA THR A 57 -16.15 16.39 -6.11
C THR A 57 -15.94 17.56 -5.15
N GLU A 58 -16.08 18.78 -5.69
CA GLU A 58 -16.05 20.05 -4.94
C GLU A 58 -17.43 20.46 -4.37
N THR A 59 -18.50 19.75 -4.73
CA THR A 59 -19.90 20.15 -4.46
C THR A 59 -20.30 20.22 -2.98
N CYS A 60 -19.49 19.65 -2.09
CA CYS A 60 -19.75 19.65 -0.65
C CYS A 60 -19.13 20.84 0.10
N GLY A 61 -18.41 21.73 -0.59
CA GLY A 61 -17.77 22.92 0.00
C GLY A 61 -16.51 22.64 0.84
N SER A 62 -15.93 21.43 0.76
CA SER A 62 -14.65 21.12 1.40
C SER A 62 -13.48 21.67 0.58
N THR A 63 -12.39 22.04 1.26
CA THR A 63 -11.18 22.57 0.61
C THR A 63 -10.44 21.48 -0.15
N GLN A 64 -9.99 21.80 -1.37
CA GLN A 64 -9.15 20.92 -2.15
C GLN A 64 -7.79 20.71 -1.45
N SER A 65 -7.20 19.52 -1.59
CA SER A 65 -5.90 19.22 -0.99
C SER A 65 -5.10 18.25 -1.86
N ILE A 66 -3.77 18.31 -1.75
CA ILE A 66 -2.89 17.33 -2.38
C ILE A 66 -2.89 16.07 -1.52
N ARG A 67 -3.13 14.93 -2.16
CA ARG A 67 -3.16 13.60 -1.56
C ARG A 67 -2.26 12.66 -2.34
N TRP A 68 -1.96 11.53 -1.74
CA TRP A 68 -1.20 10.44 -2.34
C TRP A 68 -2.11 9.27 -2.65
N TYR A 69 -1.85 8.58 -3.75
CA TYR A 69 -2.47 7.29 -4.06
C TYR A 69 -1.40 6.34 -4.57
N PHE A 70 -1.62 5.04 -4.36
CA PHE A 70 -0.74 4.02 -4.88
C PHE A 70 -1.09 3.73 -6.34
N ASN A 71 -0.18 4.05 -7.26
CA ASN A 71 -0.32 3.72 -8.67
C ASN A 71 0.21 2.31 -8.92
N GLN A 72 -0.68 1.33 -9.06
CA GLN A 72 -0.30 -0.07 -9.29
C GLN A 72 0.49 -0.29 -10.57
N LYS A 73 0.28 0.55 -11.60
CA LYS A 73 1.00 0.40 -12.88
C LYS A 73 2.46 0.83 -12.74
N LYS A 74 2.72 1.82 -11.88
CA LYS A 74 4.05 2.34 -11.58
C LYS A 74 4.68 1.77 -10.32
N PHE A 75 3.92 1.04 -9.49
CA PHE A 75 4.34 0.60 -8.15
C PHE A 75 4.99 1.73 -7.34
N ARG A 76 4.41 2.93 -7.41
CA ARG A 76 4.86 4.13 -6.70
C ARG A 76 3.66 4.89 -6.16
N CYS A 77 3.88 5.58 -5.06
CA CYS A 77 2.97 6.58 -4.55
C CYS A 77 3.07 7.85 -5.38
N MET A 78 1.94 8.28 -5.92
CA MET A 78 1.83 9.45 -6.79
C MET A 78 0.91 10.47 -6.12
N ALA A 79 1.22 11.75 -6.28
CA ALA A 79 0.41 12.85 -5.82
C ALA A 79 -0.73 13.14 -6.81
N PHE A 80 -1.86 13.61 -6.28
CA PHE A 80 -2.98 14.14 -7.05
C PHE A 80 -3.77 15.15 -6.21
N THR A 81 -4.52 16.02 -6.87
CA THR A 81 -5.46 16.92 -6.20
C THR A 81 -6.79 16.22 -5.93
N TYR A 82 -7.11 16.10 -4.65
CA TYR A 82 -8.42 15.68 -4.17
C TYR A 82 -9.31 16.90 -3.97
N LEU A 83 -10.53 16.85 -4.51
CA LEU A 83 -11.46 17.99 -4.54
C LEU A 83 -12.22 18.20 -3.23
N GLY A 84 -12.01 17.34 -2.23
CA GLY A 84 -12.49 17.54 -0.86
C GLY A 84 -13.58 16.57 -0.43
N CYS A 85 -14.39 16.03 -1.35
CA CYS A 85 -15.44 15.06 -1.03
C CYS A 85 -15.59 13.92 -2.01
N GLY A 86 -16.21 12.82 -1.56
CA GLY A 86 -16.32 11.60 -2.35
C GLY A 86 -14.96 10.93 -2.51
N GLY A 87 -14.69 10.37 -3.69
CA GLY A 87 -13.47 9.62 -3.93
C GLY A 87 -13.57 8.16 -3.48
N ASN A 88 -12.42 7.50 -3.42
CA ASN A 88 -12.29 6.14 -2.93
C ASN A 88 -11.19 6.04 -1.84
N GLY A 89 -10.93 4.82 -1.36
CA GLY A 89 -10.00 4.59 -0.26
C GLY A 89 -8.51 4.71 -0.63
N ASN A 90 -8.16 4.79 -1.92
CA ASN A 90 -6.79 4.99 -2.39
C ASN A 90 -6.43 6.48 -2.35
N ASN A 91 -6.51 7.04 -1.14
CA ASN A 91 -6.38 8.46 -0.87
C ASN A 91 -5.73 8.66 0.51
N TYR A 92 -4.44 8.98 0.50
CA TYR A 92 -3.59 9.07 1.68
C TYR A 92 -3.09 10.50 1.88
N ILE A 93 -3.08 10.95 3.13
CA ILE A 93 -2.58 12.30 3.49
C ILE A 93 -1.05 12.36 3.39
N THR A 94 -0.37 11.29 3.76
CA THR A 94 1.09 11.21 3.86
C THR A 94 1.64 10.18 2.90
N TYR A 95 2.80 10.46 2.31
CA TYR A 95 3.52 9.51 1.45
C TYR A 95 3.73 8.17 2.14
N ASP A 96 4.18 8.18 3.40
CA ASP A 96 4.47 6.96 4.17
C ASP A 96 3.25 6.02 4.31
N LYS A 97 2.04 6.58 4.44
CA LYS A 97 0.80 5.80 4.50
C LYS A 97 0.46 5.20 3.14
N CYS A 98 0.69 5.92 2.06
CA CYS A 98 0.57 5.33 0.74
C CYS A 98 1.62 4.22 0.54
N GLN A 99 2.84 4.41 1.05
CA GLN A 99 3.94 3.49 0.84
C GLN A 99 3.71 2.12 1.49
N THR A 100 2.79 2.00 2.46
CA THR A 100 2.35 0.70 2.98
C THR A 100 1.65 -0.18 1.94
N CYS A 101 1.20 0.40 0.82
CA CYS A 101 0.68 -0.34 -0.33
C CYS A 101 1.78 -1.04 -1.15
N SER A 102 3.05 -0.63 -0.99
CA SER A 102 4.15 -1.26 -1.71
C SER A 102 4.38 -2.69 -1.21
N PRO A 103 4.55 -3.69 -2.09
CA PRO A 103 4.86 -5.06 -1.70
C PRO A 103 6.13 -5.15 -0.85
N ALA A 104 6.08 -5.81 0.31
CA ALA A 104 7.23 -5.98 1.20
C ALA A 104 8.33 -6.88 0.61
N ASP A 105 7.94 -7.88 -0.20
CA ASP A 105 8.84 -8.95 -0.65
C ASP A 105 9.43 -8.74 -2.06
N GLY A 106 8.99 -7.69 -2.77
CA GLY A 106 9.31 -7.45 -4.18
C GLY A 106 10.03 -6.12 -4.43
N PRO A 107 11.04 -6.06 -5.32
CA PRO A 107 11.44 -4.79 -5.91
C PRO A 107 10.23 -4.20 -6.64
N THR A 108 9.98 -2.91 -6.44
CA THR A 108 8.94 -2.19 -7.17
C THR A 108 9.63 -1.52 -8.36
N CYS A 109 9.58 -2.13 -9.55
CA CYS A 109 9.99 -1.39 -10.76
C CYS A 109 8.87 -0.45 -11.17
N LEU A 110 9.23 0.75 -11.61
CA LEU A 110 8.33 1.73 -12.20
C LEU A 110 7.58 1.20 -13.43
N SER A 111 8.15 0.20 -14.10
CA SER A 111 7.73 -0.24 -15.42
C SER A 111 7.20 -1.67 -15.45
N ALA A 112 6.85 -2.26 -14.31
CA ALA A 112 6.33 -3.63 -14.29
C ALA A 112 5.03 -3.79 -15.12
N ALA A 113 4.30 -2.70 -15.41
CA ALA A 113 3.16 -2.69 -16.32
C ALA A 113 3.43 -2.14 -17.75
N PHE A 114 4.58 -1.48 -17.99
CA PHE A 114 4.82 -0.69 -19.21
C PHE A 114 6.13 -1.00 -19.94
N SER A 115 6.93 -1.94 -19.46
CA SER A 115 8.06 -2.50 -20.19
C SER A 115 7.83 -3.99 -20.36
N PRO A 116 8.23 -4.60 -21.48
CA PRO A 116 8.25 -6.05 -21.57
C PRO A 116 9.01 -6.59 -20.34
N PRO A 117 8.55 -7.69 -19.72
CA PRO A 117 9.32 -8.31 -18.66
C PRO A 117 10.75 -8.52 -19.18
N PRO A 118 11.78 -8.19 -18.39
CA PRO A 118 13.16 -8.29 -18.87
C PRO A 118 13.38 -9.69 -19.43
N PRO A 119 13.98 -9.84 -20.62
CA PRO A 119 14.19 -11.15 -21.22
C PRO A 119 14.98 -12.01 -20.23
N ARG A 120 14.44 -13.18 -19.87
CA ARG A 120 15.18 -14.13 -19.03
C ARG A 120 16.43 -14.58 -19.80
N PRO A 121 17.64 -14.44 -19.24
CA PRO A 121 18.83 -15.02 -19.85
C PRO A 121 18.67 -16.54 -20.00
N ALA A 122 19.18 -17.09 -21.10
CA ALA A 122 19.24 -18.54 -21.29
C ALA A 122 20.02 -19.17 -20.11
N GLY A 123 19.41 -20.15 -19.43
CA GLY A 123 20.00 -20.81 -18.25
C GLY A 123 19.49 -20.35 -16.88
N SER A 124 18.62 -19.33 -16.78
CA SER A 124 18.04 -18.90 -15.49
C SER A 124 16.88 -19.77 -14.98
N GLY A 125 16.64 -20.93 -15.59
CA GLY A 125 15.48 -21.80 -15.35
C GLY A 125 15.30 -22.26 -13.89
N SER A 126 16.35 -22.19 -13.07
CA SER A 126 16.36 -22.76 -11.71
C SER A 126 16.65 -21.75 -10.59
N LEU A 127 17.02 -20.50 -10.91
CA LEU A 127 17.62 -19.57 -9.92
C LEU A 127 16.63 -18.67 -9.17
N GLY A 128 15.32 -18.87 -9.37
CA GLY A 128 14.30 -18.14 -8.64
C GLY A 128 14.45 -16.61 -8.76
N PRO A 129 13.92 -15.84 -7.80
CA PRO A 129 13.78 -14.41 -7.93
C PRO A 129 15.04 -13.61 -7.50
N ARG A 130 16.25 -14.20 -7.47
CA ARG A 130 17.52 -13.54 -7.08
C ARG A 130 18.52 -13.35 -8.23
N TRP A 131 18.02 -13.40 -9.46
CA TRP A 131 18.83 -13.63 -10.65
C TRP A 131 19.72 -12.44 -11.04
N CYS A 132 19.28 -11.19 -10.87
CA CYS A 132 20.05 -10.04 -11.37
C CYS A 132 21.37 -9.80 -10.64
N LYS A 133 21.49 -10.25 -9.37
CA LYS A 133 22.76 -10.19 -8.62
C LYS A 133 23.81 -11.19 -9.11
N THR A 134 23.37 -12.29 -9.72
CA THR A 134 24.25 -13.41 -10.08
C THR A 134 24.59 -13.41 -11.57
N VAL A 135 23.60 -13.13 -12.41
CA VAL A 135 23.71 -13.19 -13.88
C VAL A 135 23.86 -11.80 -14.50
N GLY A 136 23.52 -10.74 -13.76
CA GLY A 136 23.46 -9.38 -14.28
C GLY A 136 22.17 -9.08 -15.05
N CYS A 137 22.00 -7.82 -15.44
CA CYS A 137 20.88 -7.34 -16.22
C CYS A 137 21.25 -7.13 -17.69
N PRO A 138 20.30 -7.30 -18.63
CA PRO A 138 20.51 -6.93 -20.02
C PRO A 138 20.74 -5.41 -20.15
N THR A 139 21.34 -4.97 -21.26
CA THR A 139 21.59 -3.55 -21.55
C THR A 139 20.31 -2.72 -21.44
N GLY A 140 20.39 -1.58 -20.75
CA GLY A 140 19.24 -0.69 -20.49
C GLY A 140 18.44 -1.06 -19.24
N TYR A 141 18.88 -2.06 -18.48
CA TYR A 141 18.26 -2.46 -17.22
C TYR A 141 19.28 -2.45 -16.07
N GLU A 142 18.82 -2.06 -14.89
CA GLU A 142 19.57 -2.05 -13.64
C GLU A 142 18.98 -3.04 -12.65
N CYS A 143 19.84 -3.72 -11.89
CA CYS A 143 19.43 -4.67 -10.87
C CYS A 143 18.91 -3.93 -9.64
N GLN A 144 17.61 -4.04 -9.37
CA GLN A 144 16.99 -3.51 -8.17
C GLN A 144 16.80 -4.62 -7.14
N ASN A 145 17.20 -4.32 -5.92
CA ASN A 145 17.08 -5.23 -4.78
C ASN A 145 15.75 -4.96 -4.07
N GLY A 146 14.92 -5.99 -3.92
CA GLY A 146 13.83 -6.03 -2.95
C GLY A 146 14.22 -6.82 -1.71
N GLY A 147 13.26 -7.03 -0.81
CA GLY A 147 13.47 -7.75 0.45
C GLY A 147 13.97 -9.19 0.23
N MET A 148 13.18 -10.01 -0.46
CA MET A 148 13.55 -11.41 -0.74
C MET A 148 14.03 -11.65 -2.17
N THR A 149 13.69 -10.74 -3.07
CA THR A 149 13.81 -10.87 -4.52
C THR A 149 14.61 -9.72 -5.12
N SER A 150 15.22 -9.93 -6.28
CA SER A 150 15.97 -8.93 -7.04
C SER A 150 15.55 -9.05 -8.51
N GLN A 151 15.23 -7.93 -9.14
CA GLN A 151 14.79 -7.93 -10.54
C GLN A 151 15.47 -6.82 -11.33
N CYS A 152 15.57 -7.01 -12.64
CA CYS A 152 16.05 -5.98 -13.54
C CYS A 152 14.93 -4.99 -13.84
N CYS A 153 15.13 -3.73 -13.46
CA CYS A 153 14.23 -2.62 -13.79
C CYS A 153 14.79 -1.82 -14.96
N ASN A 154 13.91 -1.26 -15.78
CA ASN A 154 14.31 -0.41 -16.90
C ASN A 154 14.99 0.86 -16.37
N SER A 155 16.28 1.03 -16.68
CA SER A 155 17.08 2.15 -16.15
C SER A 155 16.51 3.51 -16.56
N THR A 156 15.96 3.62 -17.77
CA THR A 156 15.41 4.88 -18.28
C THR A 156 14.24 5.35 -17.44
N THR A 157 13.28 4.46 -17.17
CA THR A 157 12.10 4.83 -16.38
C THR A 157 12.47 5.09 -14.92
N GLU A 158 13.33 4.26 -14.33
CA GLU A 158 13.80 4.52 -12.96
C GLU A 158 14.52 5.87 -12.84
N ASN A 159 15.33 6.24 -13.84
CA ASN A 159 16.00 7.54 -13.84
C ASN A 159 15.03 8.71 -14.05
N TRP A 160 13.99 8.55 -14.87
CA TRP A 160 12.89 9.54 -14.98
C TRP A 160 12.15 9.74 -13.66
N PHE A 161 11.98 8.69 -12.86
CA PHE A 161 11.37 8.82 -11.54
C PHE A 161 12.31 9.55 -10.57
N LYS A 162 13.60 9.19 -10.53
CA LYS A 162 14.60 9.91 -9.72
C LYS A 162 14.71 11.39 -10.09
N GLU A 163 14.58 11.71 -11.36
CA GLU A 163 14.54 13.10 -11.86
C GLU A 163 13.30 13.83 -11.34
N ALA A 164 12.14 13.18 -11.36
CA ALA A 164 10.89 13.76 -10.86
C ALA A 164 10.91 13.98 -9.35
N GLU A 165 11.48 13.04 -8.58
CA GLU A 165 11.67 13.18 -7.13
C GLU A 165 12.72 14.23 -6.74
N ASN A 166 13.59 14.62 -7.67
CA ASN A 166 14.59 15.65 -7.40
C ASN A 166 13.89 16.95 -6.98
N PRO A 167 14.24 17.52 -5.81
CA PRO A 167 13.58 18.72 -5.29
C PRO A 167 13.91 19.98 -6.09
N LYS A 168 14.77 19.92 -7.12
CA LYS A 168 15.08 21.07 -8.00
C LYS A 168 14.22 21.09 -9.25
N CYS A 169 13.69 22.26 -9.56
CA CYS A 169 12.96 22.56 -10.79
C CYS A 169 13.90 22.96 -11.93
N LYS A 170 13.40 22.97 -13.17
CA LYS A 170 14.24 23.33 -14.34
C LYS A 170 14.77 24.76 -14.29
N ASP A 171 14.04 25.65 -13.64
CA ASP A 171 14.42 27.05 -13.42
C ASP A 171 15.32 27.26 -12.18
N GLY A 172 15.63 26.18 -11.45
CA GLY A 172 16.45 26.20 -10.23
C GLY A 172 15.66 26.43 -8.94
N GLN A 173 14.33 26.63 -9.00
CA GLN A 173 13.49 26.71 -7.82
C GLN A 173 13.37 25.36 -7.10
N THR A 174 12.83 25.38 -5.88
CA THR A 174 12.57 24.15 -5.12
C THR A 174 11.14 23.69 -5.40
N ALA A 175 10.99 22.44 -5.85
CA ALA A 175 9.70 21.82 -6.06
C ALA A 175 8.91 21.74 -4.75
N LEU A 176 7.59 21.80 -4.84
CA LEU A 176 6.71 21.69 -3.69
C LEU A 176 6.91 20.32 -3.00
N GLN A 177 7.02 20.36 -1.67
CA GLN A 177 7.21 19.16 -0.85
C GLN A 177 6.10 19.04 0.19
N LEU A 178 5.67 17.81 0.45
CA LEU A 178 4.70 17.48 1.50
C LEU A 178 5.27 16.38 2.39
N GLY A 179 5.46 16.68 3.66
CA GLY A 179 6.05 15.72 4.62
C GLY A 179 7.49 15.32 4.29
N GLY A 180 8.27 16.20 3.66
CA GLY A 180 9.66 15.93 3.25
C GLY A 180 9.82 15.17 1.93
N HIS A 181 8.72 14.91 1.22
CA HIS A 181 8.74 14.28 -0.10
C HIS A 181 8.35 15.29 -1.19
N THR A 182 9.12 15.36 -2.27
CA THR A 182 8.74 16.09 -3.50
C THR A 182 7.44 15.54 -4.03
N ILE A 183 6.47 16.41 -4.32
CA ILE A 183 5.21 15.95 -4.90
C ILE A 183 5.40 15.58 -6.36
N VAL A 184 5.17 14.31 -6.69
CA VAL A 184 5.29 13.80 -8.05
C VAL A 184 3.95 13.21 -8.47
N ALA A 185 3.37 13.71 -9.54
CA ALA A 185 2.12 13.22 -10.12
C ALA A 185 2.35 12.54 -11.47
N ASP A 186 1.32 11.83 -11.94
CA ASP A 186 1.33 11.22 -13.28
C ASP A 186 1.40 12.27 -14.39
N SER A 187 0.75 13.42 -14.21
CA SER A 187 0.74 14.51 -15.18
C SER A 187 0.23 15.81 -14.55
N CYS A 188 0.38 16.93 -15.26
CA CYS A 188 -0.15 18.23 -14.79
C CYS A 188 -1.66 18.30 -14.74
N SER A 189 -2.41 17.43 -15.44
CA SER A 189 -3.86 17.40 -15.30
C SER A 189 -4.29 16.83 -13.94
N ASP A 190 -3.39 16.15 -13.23
CA ASP A 190 -3.65 15.53 -11.94
C ASP A 190 -3.32 16.44 -10.75
N LEU A 191 -2.66 17.58 -10.99
CA LEU A 191 -2.23 18.54 -9.97
C LEU A 191 -2.84 19.92 -10.19
N SER A 192 -3.41 20.45 -9.12
CA SER A 192 -3.67 21.87 -8.92
C SER A 192 -2.60 22.39 -7.96
N CYS A 193 -1.60 23.08 -8.50
CA CYS A 193 -0.52 23.66 -7.69
C CYS A 193 -1.02 24.88 -6.90
N PRO A 194 -0.60 25.05 -5.64
CA PRO A 194 -1.01 26.19 -4.81
C PRO A 194 -0.39 27.50 -5.32
N GLU A 195 -0.84 28.63 -4.77
CA GLU A 195 -0.33 29.95 -5.14
C GLU A 195 1.21 30.01 -5.10
N GLY A 196 1.78 30.69 -6.10
CA GLY A 196 3.23 30.80 -6.28
C GLY A 196 3.90 29.59 -6.93
N HIS A 197 3.16 28.52 -7.20
CA HIS A 197 3.66 27.32 -7.89
C HIS A 197 2.92 27.12 -9.23
N TYR A 198 3.65 26.74 -10.25
CA TYR A 198 3.18 26.25 -11.53
C TYR A 198 3.35 24.73 -11.64
N CYS A 199 2.66 24.12 -12.61
CA CYS A 199 2.90 22.71 -12.88
C CYS A 199 3.96 22.54 -13.95
N GLU A 200 5.00 21.77 -13.64
CA GLU A 200 6.08 21.43 -14.55
C GLU A 200 6.04 19.96 -14.93
N THR A 201 5.85 19.67 -16.23
CA THR A 201 6.08 18.34 -16.77
C THR A 201 7.58 18.05 -16.71
N THR A 202 7.98 17.11 -15.86
CA THR A 202 9.39 16.71 -15.73
C THR A 202 9.81 15.92 -16.96
N ASN A 203 9.06 14.87 -17.28
CA ASN A 203 9.26 13.99 -18.44
C ASN A 203 7.91 13.40 -18.88
N GLN A 204 7.93 12.42 -19.79
CA GLN A 204 6.72 11.85 -20.38
C GLN A 204 5.81 11.09 -19.40
N LEU A 205 6.31 10.72 -18.22
CA LEU A 205 5.55 9.96 -17.23
C LEU A 205 5.22 10.75 -15.97
N PHE A 206 5.81 11.92 -15.76
CA PHE A 206 5.78 12.62 -14.48
C PHE A 206 5.66 14.13 -14.61
N ALA A 207 4.93 14.70 -13.67
CA ALA A 207 4.87 16.14 -13.43
C ALA A 207 5.03 16.43 -11.93
N LYS A 208 5.45 17.65 -11.61
CA LYS A 208 5.56 18.14 -10.24
C LYS A 208 5.15 19.60 -10.17
N CYS A 209 4.81 20.09 -8.98
CA CYS A 209 4.66 21.53 -8.79
C CYS A 209 6.02 22.14 -8.48
N CYS A 210 6.33 23.14 -9.29
CA CYS A 210 7.43 24.07 -9.16
C CYS A 210 6.73 25.42 -9.08
#